data_AF-A0A3G9JHW2-F1
#
_entry.id   AF-A0A3G9JHW2-F1
#
_cell.length_a   1.000
_cell.length_b   1.000
_cell.length_c   1.000
_cell.angle_alpha   90.00
_cell.angle_beta   90.00
_cell.angle_gamma   90.00
#
_symmetry.space_group_name_H-M   'P 1'
#
loop_
_entity.id
_entity.type
_entity.pdbx_description
1 polymer ?
#
loop_
_entity_poly.entity_id
_entity_poly.type
_entity_poly.pdbx_seq_one_letter_code
_entity_poly.pdbx_strand_id
1 'polypeptide(L)'
;MIPKTLLNDMTEKENKLAFLQLKKKLDIQLLASNGEESCAVIDDTLLHPFNLIIAVVSNEGRSCIGQYAKKNFSYHSTLPTNLTRVWVDCRDEGIKFHVNSNGKHFELSNDKDTPNDMLMIVILHCPDFVQLSLYDGQLALQKVSHIFTSSKHAGDKINVVAHSMLNRYFPGLFEHLLQLEGDNHESQ
;
A
#
# COMPACT_ATOMS: atom_id res chain seq x y z
N MET A 1 4.95 11.44 -14.12
CA MET A 1 4.26 12.48 -13.30
C MET A 1 3.19 11.78 -12.48
N ILE A 2 3.03 12.13 -11.19
CA ILE A 2 2.00 11.51 -10.34
C ILE A 2 0.61 11.91 -10.87
N PRO A 3 -0.34 10.97 -11.06
CA PRO A 3 -1.71 11.31 -11.46
C PRO A 3 -2.35 12.29 -10.47
N LYS A 4 -2.91 13.39 -10.98
CA LYS A 4 -3.50 14.45 -10.14
C LYS A 4 -4.68 13.94 -9.31
N THR A 5 -5.48 13.09 -9.91
CA THR A 5 -6.58 12.31 -9.31
C THR A 5 -6.20 11.62 -8.01
N LEU A 6 -4.99 11.05 -7.92
CA LEU A 6 -4.48 10.41 -6.70
C LEU A 6 -4.09 11.41 -5.60
N LEU A 7 -3.86 12.68 -5.96
CA LEU A 7 -3.48 13.76 -5.05
C LEU A 7 -4.63 14.74 -4.78
N ASN A 8 -5.83 14.47 -5.29
CA ASN A 8 -7.01 15.29 -5.01
C ASN A 8 -7.39 15.15 -3.53
N ASP A 9 -7.94 16.24 -2.96
CA ASP A 9 -8.47 16.28 -1.59
C ASP A 9 -7.45 15.81 -0.54
N MET A 10 -6.16 16.14 -0.73
CA MET A 10 -5.16 15.94 0.30
C MET A 10 -5.48 16.80 1.53
N THR A 11 -5.46 16.16 2.69
CA THR A 11 -5.57 16.84 3.99
C THR A 11 -4.36 17.76 4.21
N GLU A 12 -4.47 18.68 5.16
CA GLU A 12 -3.34 19.56 5.54
C GLU A 12 -2.08 18.76 5.91
N LYS A 13 -2.27 17.63 6.60
CA LYS A 13 -1.19 16.73 6.99
C LYS A 13 -0.53 16.05 5.79
N GLU A 14 -1.31 15.57 4.83
CA GLU A 14 -0.79 14.99 3.59
C GLU A 14 -0.05 16.04 2.74
N ASN A 15 -0.57 17.28 2.67
CA ASN A 15 0.14 18.38 2.03
C ASN A 15 1.50 18.66 2.69
N LYS A 16 1.56 18.59 4.02
CA LYS A 16 2.83 18.74 4.77
C LYS A 16 3.79 17.59 4.45
N LEU A 17 3.32 16.34 4.42
CA LEU A 17 4.14 15.17 4.06
C LEU A 17 4.64 15.26 2.61
N ALA A 18 3.78 15.63 1.67
CA ALA A 18 4.14 15.86 0.27
C ALA A 18 5.20 16.97 0.12
N PHE A 19 5.07 18.06 0.87
CA PHE A 19 6.08 19.12 0.90
C PHE A 19 7.42 18.62 1.44
N LEU A 20 7.41 17.87 2.55
CA LEU A 20 8.62 17.31 3.16
C LEU A 20 9.31 16.31 2.21
N GLN A 21 8.54 15.44 1.56
CA GLN A 21 9.04 14.51 0.56
C GLN A 21 9.65 15.27 -0.64
N LEU A 22 8.85 16.09 -1.34
CA LEU A 22 9.23 16.66 -2.64
C LEU A 22 10.19 17.84 -2.55
N LYS A 23 10.10 18.67 -1.50
CA LYS A 23 10.93 19.89 -1.36
C LYS A 23 12.10 19.72 -0.42
N LYS A 24 11.95 18.89 0.61
CA LYS A 24 13.03 18.63 1.57
C LYS A 24 13.75 17.31 1.34
N LYS A 25 13.27 16.46 0.41
CA LYS A 25 13.88 15.17 0.04
C LYS A 25 14.15 14.29 1.26
N LEU A 26 13.17 14.27 2.17
CA LEU A 26 13.26 13.42 3.34
C LEU A 26 12.69 12.04 3.02
N ASP A 27 13.14 11.03 3.77
CA ASP A 27 12.76 9.62 3.63
C ASP A 27 11.29 9.41 3.99
N ILE A 28 10.44 9.73 3.01
CA ILE A 28 9.00 9.62 3.03
C ILE A 28 8.60 8.97 1.72
N GLN A 29 7.77 7.94 1.82
CA GLN A 29 7.21 7.24 0.66
C GLN A 29 5.74 7.57 0.52
N LEU A 30 5.24 7.61 -0.71
CA LEU A 30 3.82 7.70 -1.03
C LEU A 30 3.44 6.47 -1.85
N LEU A 31 2.45 5.72 -1.38
CA LEU A 31 1.82 4.62 -2.10
C LEU A 31 0.35 4.95 -2.23
N ALA A 32 -0.16 5.08 -3.44
CA ALA A 32 -1.55 5.48 -3.65
C ALA A 32 -2.23 4.66 -4.75
N SER A 33 -3.52 4.42 -4.57
CA SER A 33 -4.38 3.87 -5.62
C SER A 33 -5.82 4.32 -5.41
N ASN A 34 -6.57 4.44 -6.51
CA ASN A 34 -8.03 4.61 -6.51
C ASN A 34 -8.74 3.44 -7.21
N GLY A 35 -7.99 2.39 -7.59
CA GLY A 35 -8.49 1.23 -8.35
C GLY A 35 -8.46 1.39 -9.87
N GLU A 36 -8.38 2.62 -10.38
CA GLU A 36 -8.23 2.93 -11.82
C GLU A 36 -6.79 3.35 -12.16
N GLU A 37 -6.12 3.98 -11.20
CA GLU A 37 -4.77 4.47 -11.26
C GLU A 37 -4.04 4.10 -9.96
N SER A 38 -2.73 3.91 -10.07
CA SER A 38 -1.86 3.57 -8.96
C SER A 38 -0.53 4.30 -9.10
N CYS A 39 0.07 4.70 -7.98
CA CYS A 39 1.40 5.27 -7.97
C CYS A 39 2.19 4.87 -6.72
N ALA A 40 3.50 4.80 -6.90
CA ALA A 40 4.45 4.65 -5.81
C ALA A 40 5.57 5.67 -6.00
N VAL A 41 5.86 6.45 -4.96
CA VAL A 41 6.92 7.45 -4.94
C VAL A 41 7.77 7.17 -3.72
N ILE A 42 9.06 6.96 -3.93
CA ILE A 42 10.04 6.84 -2.84
C ILE A 42 10.99 8.01 -3.01
N ASP A 43 11.19 8.77 -1.92
CA ASP A 43 11.88 10.06 -1.94
C ASP A 43 11.29 11.00 -3.00
N ASP A 44 12.04 11.37 -4.03
CA ASP A 44 11.58 12.19 -5.15
C ASP A 44 11.38 11.40 -6.46
N THR A 45 11.49 10.06 -6.40
CA THR A 45 11.43 9.19 -7.57
C THR A 45 10.08 8.52 -7.70
N LEU A 46 9.40 8.79 -8.82
CA LEU A 46 8.21 8.04 -9.23
C LEU A 46 8.63 6.67 -9.75
N LEU A 47 8.10 5.62 -9.13
CA LEU A 47 8.37 4.24 -9.49
C LEU A 47 7.35 3.70 -10.49
N HIS A 48 7.77 2.68 -11.24
CA HIS A 48 6.93 1.91 -12.14
C HIS A 48 6.81 0.47 -11.62
N PRO A 49 5.97 0.24 -10.59
CA PRO A 49 5.82 -1.09 -10.03
C PRO A 49 5.23 -2.07 -11.04
N PHE A 50 5.64 -3.33 -10.96
CA PHE A 50 4.88 -4.43 -11.53
C PHE A 50 3.58 -4.60 -10.76
N ASN A 51 3.72 -4.71 -9.43
CA ASN A 51 2.61 -4.84 -8.50
C ASN A 51 2.69 -3.77 -7.42
N LEU A 52 1.56 -3.10 -7.17
CA LEU A 52 1.31 -2.35 -5.96
C LEU A 52 -0.01 -2.87 -5.40
N ILE A 53 -0.03 -3.45 -4.21
CA ILE A 53 -1.25 -3.90 -3.58
C ILE A 53 -1.37 -3.19 -2.24
N ILE A 54 -2.48 -2.48 -2.02
CA ILE A 54 -2.80 -1.82 -0.76
C ILE A 54 -4.08 -2.44 -0.24
N ALA A 55 -3.97 -3.16 0.87
CA ALA A 55 -5.08 -3.79 1.55
C ALA A 55 -5.25 -3.23 2.96
N VAL A 56 -6.48 -2.87 3.29
CA VAL A 56 -6.89 -2.40 4.62
C VAL A 56 -8.06 -3.25 5.07
N VAL A 57 -7.98 -3.78 6.29
CA VAL A 57 -9.03 -4.57 6.94
C VAL A 57 -9.31 -3.95 8.30
N SER A 58 -10.57 -3.66 8.59
CA SER A 58 -11.06 -3.25 9.91
C SER A 58 -12.50 -3.76 10.11
N ASN A 59 -13.06 -3.53 11.29
CA ASN A 59 -14.45 -3.82 11.59
C ASN A 59 -15.43 -2.96 10.78
N GLU A 60 -15.00 -1.79 10.29
CA GLU A 60 -15.84 -0.93 9.44
C GLU A 60 -15.90 -1.41 7.98
N GLY A 61 -14.97 -2.28 7.57
CA GLY A 61 -14.93 -2.81 6.22
C GLY A 61 -13.54 -3.25 5.80
N ARG A 62 -13.46 -3.74 4.56
CA ARG A 62 -12.21 -4.14 3.93
C ARG A 62 -12.11 -3.53 2.54
N SER A 63 -10.89 -3.25 2.12
CA SER A 63 -10.56 -2.74 0.79
C SER A 63 -9.23 -3.35 0.36
N CYS A 64 -9.16 -3.83 -0.87
CA CYS A 64 -7.91 -4.27 -1.49
C CYS A 64 -7.86 -3.70 -2.90
N ILE A 65 -6.99 -2.72 -3.11
CA ILE A 65 -6.88 -1.99 -4.39
C ILE A 65 -5.42 -1.87 -4.80
N GLY A 66 -5.18 -1.59 -6.07
CA GLY A 66 -3.84 -1.32 -6.54
C GLY A 66 -3.66 -1.66 -8.00
N GLN A 67 -2.45 -2.13 -8.32
CA GLN A 67 -2.03 -2.59 -9.62
C GLN A 67 -1.41 -3.98 -9.50
N TYR A 68 -1.76 -4.88 -10.40
CA TYR A 68 -1.16 -6.20 -10.53
C TYR A 68 -0.89 -6.51 -11.99
N ALA A 69 0.33 -6.97 -12.30
CA ALA A 69 0.77 -7.21 -13.68
C ALA A 69 0.47 -6.03 -14.62
N LYS A 70 0.70 -4.80 -14.14
CA LYS A 70 0.43 -3.52 -14.82
C LYS A 70 -1.05 -3.19 -15.08
N LYS A 71 -2.01 -3.93 -14.52
CA LYS A 71 -3.44 -3.60 -14.55
C LYS A 71 -3.91 -3.11 -13.20
N ASN A 72 -4.65 -2.00 -13.18
CA ASN A 72 -5.26 -1.51 -11.96
C ASN A 72 -6.49 -2.35 -11.61
N PHE A 73 -6.73 -2.53 -10.31
CA PHE A 73 -7.82 -3.34 -9.81
C PHE A 73 -8.39 -2.77 -8.51
N SER A 74 -9.64 -3.14 -8.26
CA SER A 74 -10.30 -2.97 -6.98
C SER A 74 -11.04 -4.27 -6.64
N TYR A 75 -10.68 -4.88 -5.51
CA TYR A 75 -11.18 -6.17 -5.08
C TYR A 75 -11.94 -6.04 -3.75
N HIS A 76 -13.21 -6.43 -3.76
CA HIS A 76 -14.10 -6.40 -2.58
C HIS A 76 -14.07 -5.08 -1.80
N SER A 77 -14.21 -3.96 -2.50
CA SER A 77 -14.52 -2.69 -1.83
C SER A 77 -16.02 -2.66 -1.53
N THR A 78 -16.41 -2.80 -0.27
CA THR A 78 -17.79 -2.49 0.18
C THR A 78 -18.07 -0.98 0.18
N LEU A 79 -17.09 -0.18 -0.23
CA LEU A 79 -17.14 1.26 -0.29
C LEU A 79 -17.00 1.71 -1.76
N PRO A 80 -17.76 2.72 -2.21
CA PRO A 80 -17.72 3.19 -3.59
C PRO A 80 -16.36 3.85 -3.86
N THR A 81 -15.47 3.15 -4.59
CA THR A 81 -14.15 3.62 -5.07
C THR A 81 -13.44 4.61 -4.15
N ASN A 82 -12.58 4.10 -3.26
CA ASN A 82 -11.88 4.91 -2.30
C ASN A 82 -10.41 5.04 -2.67
N LEU A 83 -10.04 6.23 -3.07
CA LEU A 83 -8.65 6.66 -3.01
C LEU A 83 -8.05 6.27 -1.65
N THR A 84 -7.03 5.41 -1.71
CA THR A 84 -6.21 5.07 -0.56
C THR A 84 -4.82 5.62 -0.81
N ARG A 85 -4.36 6.47 0.10
CA ARG A 85 -2.99 6.96 0.16
C ARG A 85 -2.35 6.49 1.44
N VAL A 86 -1.19 5.87 1.31
CA VAL A 86 -0.33 5.45 2.43
C VAL A 86 0.95 6.25 2.31
N TRP A 87 1.17 7.13 3.27
CA TRP A 87 2.46 7.78 3.46
C TRP A 87 3.27 6.99 4.47
N VAL A 88 4.47 6.56 4.10
CA VAL A 88 5.40 5.89 5.01
C VAL A 88 6.43 6.91 5.44
N ASP A 89 6.47 7.24 6.74
CA ASP A 89 7.45 8.15 7.32
C ASP A 89 8.49 7.34 8.10
N CYS A 90 9.73 7.30 7.58
CA CYS A 90 10.85 6.52 8.10
C CYS A 90 11.88 7.38 8.87
N ARG A 91 11.60 8.66 9.11
CA ARG A 91 12.61 9.63 9.58
C ARG A 91 12.91 9.57 11.08
N ASP A 92 11.95 9.10 11.88
CA ASP A 92 12.05 9.02 13.34
C ASP A 92 12.58 7.62 13.78
N GLU A 93 12.74 7.39 15.09
CA GLU A 93 13.18 6.09 15.67
C GLU A 93 12.21 4.91 15.38
N GLY A 94 11.13 5.14 14.64
CA GLY A 94 10.17 4.12 14.23
C GLY A 94 9.38 4.54 13.00
N ILE A 95 8.86 3.53 12.28
CA ILE A 95 8.07 3.72 11.06
C ILE A 95 6.64 4.14 11.45
N LYS A 96 6.16 5.19 10.77
CA LYS A 96 4.77 5.66 10.89
C LYS A 96 4.08 5.59 9.54
N PHE A 97 2.87 5.05 9.52
CA PHE A 97 2.01 5.10 8.35
C PHE A 97 0.93 6.16 8.55
N HIS A 98 0.82 7.09 7.61
CA HIS A 98 -0.33 8.00 7.53
C HIS A 98 -1.21 7.54 6.39
N VAL A 99 -2.34 6.95 6.74
CA VAL A 99 -3.27 6.32 5.81
C VAL A 99 -4.48 7.23 5.66
N ASN A 100 -4.75 7.67 4.43
CA ASN A 100 -6.03 8.24 4.06
C ASN A 100 -6.76 7.20 3.23
N SER A 101 -7.88 6.69 3.73
CA SER A 101 -8.74 5.76 3.00
C SER A 101 -10.15 6.30 3.03
N ASN A 102 -10.69 6.67 1.86
CA ASN A 102 -12.03 7.25 1.75
C ASN A 102 -12.23 8.55 2.54
N GLY A 103 -11.22 9.42 2.57
CA GLY A 103 -11.26 10.65 3.37
C GLY A 103 -11.15 10.43 4.88
N LYS A 104 -11.17 9.18 5.37
CA LYS A 104 -10.84 8.86 6.77
C LYS A 104 -9.33 8.78 6.92
N HIS A 105 -8.80 9.60 7.81
CA HIS A 105 -7.37 9.62 8.11
C HIS A 105 -7.06 8.79 9.36
N PHE A 106 -6.11 7.87 9.21
CA PHE A 106 -5.55 7.04 10.27
C PHE A 106 -4.04 7.28 10.35
N GLU A 107 -3.52 7.39 11.56
CA GLU A 107 -2.08 7.34 11.78
C GLU A 107 -1.76 6.07 12.56
N LEU A 108 -0.94 5.21 11.96
CA LEU A 108 -0.54 3.93 12.48
C LEU A 108 0.95 4.01 12.82
N SER A 109 1.29 3.69 14.07
CA SER A 109 2.67 3.80 14.54
C SER A 109 2.96 2.73 15.60
N ASN A 110 4.24 2.48 15.85
CA ASN A 110 4.67 1.58 16.91
C ASN A 110 4.36 2.13 18.31
N ASP A 111 4.34 3.45 18.48
CA ASP A 111 4.28 4.12 19.79
C ASP A 111 2.85 4.31 20.34
N LYS A 112 1.84 3.81 19.62
CA LYS A 112 0.44 3.94 20.06
C LYS A 112 0.05 2.75 20.90
N ASP A 113 -0.23 2.98 22.18
CA ASP A 113 -0.64 1.93 23.11
C ASP A 113 -2.09 1.49 22.94
N THR A 114 -2.92 2.24 22.20
CA THR A 114 -4.31 1.85 21.95
C THR A 114 -4.37 0.68 20.97
N PRO A 115 -4.98 -0.46 21.36
CA PRO A 115 -5.31 -1.52 20.41
C PRO A 115 -6.26 -0.96 19.34
N ASN A 116 -6.01 -1.34 18.10
CA ASN A 116 -6.87 -1.03 16.96
C ASN A 116 -7.08 -2.34 16.19
N ASP A 117 -8.29 -2.60 15.75
CA ASP A 117 -8.64 -3.79 14.96
C ASP A 117 -8.17 -3.70 13.50
N MET A 118 -7.46 -2.64 13.14
CA MET A 118 -6.95 -2.40 11.80
C MET A 118 -5.72 -3.27 11.47
N LEU A 119 -5.80 -3.94 10.32
CA LEU A 119 -4.69 -4.57 9.61
C LEU A 119 -4.48 -3.85 8.28
N MET A 120 -3.26 -3.39 8.03
CA MET A 120 -2.85 -2.82 6.74
C MET A 120 -1.74 -3.68 6.17
N ILE A 121 -1.90 -4.14 4.92
CA ILE A 121 -0.90 -4.89 4.18
C ILE A 121 -0.61 -4.10 2.90
N VAL A 122 0.65 -3.75 2.66
CA VAL A 122 1.09 -3.12 1.42
C VAL A 122 2.22 -3.91 0.79
N ILE A 123 2.05 -4.26 -0.47
CA ILE A 123 3.09 -4.93 -1.28
C ILE A 123 3.48 -3.98 -2.40
N LEU A 124 4.75 -3.65 -2.50
CA LEU A 124 5.32 -2.91 -3.62
C LEU A 124 6.39 -3.78 -4.27
N HIS A 125 6.12 -4.21 -5.50
CA HIS A 125 7.03 -5.01 -6.32
C HIS A 125 7.47 -4.19 -7.52
N CYS A 126 8.73 -3.77 -7.49
CA CYS A 126 9.42 -3.08 -8.57
C CYS A 126 10.45 -4.01 -9.23
N PRO A 127 10.97 -3.67 -10.42
CA PRO A 127 11.98 -4.49 -11.08
C PRO A 127 13.20 -4.82 -10.22
N ASP A 128 13.62 -3.87 -9.38
CA ASP A 128 14.86 -3.99 -8.62
C ASP A 128 14.66 -4.42 -7.17
N PHE A 129 13.43 -4.41 -6.67
CA PHE A 129 13.15 -4.71 -5.27
C PHE A 129 11.69 -5.12 -4.99
N VAL A 130 11.52 -5.78 -3.86
CA VAL A 130 10.22 -6.05 -3.25
C VAL A 130 10.19 -5.44 -1.85
N GLN A 131 9.10 -4.76 -1.55
CA GLN A 131 8.80 -4.21 -0.24
C GLN A 131 7.46 -4.74 0.26
N LEU A 132 7.43 -5.20 1.50
CA LEU A 132 6.23 -5.53 2.25
C LEU A 132 6.15 -4.64 3.47
N SER A 133 5.10 -3.85 3.56
CA SER A 133 4.77 -3.02 4.74
C SER A 133 3.52 -3.58 5.40
N LEU A 134 3.57 -3.77 6.71
CA LEU A 134 2.52 -4.35 7.51
C LEU A 134 2.27 -3.48 8.73
N TYR A 135 1.00 -3.22 9.04
CA TYR A 135 0.56 -2.80 10.36
C TYR A 135 -0.46 -3.79 10.90
N ASP A 136 -0.26 -4.28 12.11
CA ASP A 136 -1.23 -5.07 12.86
C ASP A 136 -1.51 -4.38 14.20
N GLY A 137 -2.67 -3.75 14.31
CA GLY A 137 -3.08 -3.01 15.50
C GLY A 137 -3.41 -3.89 16.71
N GLN A 138 -3.46 -5.22 16.54
CA GLN A 138 -3.74 -6.19 17.61
C GLN A 138 -2.47 -6.57 18.38
N LEU A 139 -1.29 -6.35 17.81
CA LEU A 139 -0.03 -6.68 18.48
C LEU A 139 0.23 -5.74 19.66
N ALA A 140 0.53 -6.31 20.82
CA ALA A 140 0.87 -5.55 22.02
C ALA A 140 2.22 -4.83 21.88
N LEU A 141 3.15 -5.40 21.11
CA LEU A 141 4.49 -4.86 20.87
C LEU A 141 4.77 -4.88 19.37
N GLN A 142 5.41 -3.82 18.86
CA GLN A 142 5.87 -3.70 17.47
C GLN A 142 4.77 -3.97 16.43
N LYS A 143 3.83 -3.01 16.30
CA LYS A 143 2.67 -3.10 15.41
C LYS A 143 3.03 -2.92 13.93
N VAL A 144 4.14 -2.27 13.63
CA VAL A 144 4.62 -1.99 12.27
C VAL A 144 5.80 -2.88 11.91
N SER A 145 5.74 -3.52 10.74
CA SER A 145 6.86 -4.17 10.09
C SER A 145 7.04 -3.63 8.68
N HIS A 146 8.28 -3.40 8.27
CA HIS A 146 8.62 -2.95 6.92
C HIS A 146 9.83 -3.75 6.46
N ILE A 147 9.61 -4.64 5.50
CA ILE A 147 10.60 -5.57 4.97
C ILE A 147 10.91 -5.13 3.56
N PHE A 148 12.19 -4.99 3.25
CA PHE A 148 12.69 -4.60 1.94
C PHE A 148 13.78 -5.56 1.49
N THR A 149 13.77 -5.94 0.21
CA THR A 149 14.87 -6.71 -0.37
C THR A 149 15.01 -6.45 -1.87
N SER A 150 16.26 -6.42 -2.35
CA SER A 150 16.61 -6.47 -3.77
C SER A 150 16.92 -7.90 -4.26
N SER A 151 16.96 -8.88 -3.35
CA SER A 151 17.21 -10.27 -3.73
C SER A 151 15.96 -10.88 -4.32
N LYS A 152 16.02 -11.34 -5.58
CA LYS A 152 14.90 -12.01 -6.24
C LYS A 152 14.34 -13.19 -5.43
N HIS A 153 15.21 -14.06 -4.92
CA HIS A 153 14.81 -15.22 -4.11
C HIS A 153 14.09 -14.83 -2.82
N ALA A 154 14.55 -13.77 -2.14
CA ALA A 154 13.88 -13.26 -0.95
C ALA A 154 12.55 -12.56 -1.32
N GLY A 155 12.54 -11.81 -2.43
CA GLY A 155 11.35 -11.15 -2.96
C GLY A 155 10.24 -12.15 -3.30
N ASP A 156 10.57 -13.28 -3.94
CA ASP A 156 9.61 -14.34 -4.25
C ASP A 156 8.99 -14.91 -2.96
N LYS A 157 9.79 -15.10 -1.90
CA LYS A 157 9.28 -15.55 -0.59
C LYS A 157 8.38 -14.51 0.07
N ILE A 158 8.76 -13.23 0.02
CA ILE A 158 7.94 -12.13 0.54
C ILE A 158 6.59 -12.10 -0.18
N ASN A 159 6.58 -12.23 -1.51
CA ASN A 159 5.37 -12.30 -2.30
C ASN A 159 4.47 -13.47 -1.87
N VAL A 160 5.03 -14.67 -1.71
CA VAL A 160 4.26 -15.84 -1.24
C VAL A 160 3.62 -15.58 0.12
N VAL A 161 4.37 -15.03 1.08
CA VAL A 161 3.86 -14.71 2.41
C VAL A 161 2.74 -13.68 2.32
N ALA A 162 2.96 -12.61 1.58
CA ALA A 162 2.01 -11.51 1.47
C ALA A 162 0.72 -11.94 0.74
N HIS A 163 0.81 -12.70 -0.34
CA HIS A 163 -0.36 -13.27 -1.02
C HIS A 163 -1.12 -14.26 -0.12
N SER A 164 -0.41 -15.07 0.68
CA SER A 164 -1.05 -15.97 1.65
C SER A 164 -1.83 -15.19 2.72
N MET A 165 -1.26 -14.09 3.22
CA MET A 165 -1.94 -13.19 4.16
C MET A 165 -3.17 -12.55 3.51
N LEU A 166 -3.02 -12.00 2.30
CA LEU A 166 -4.12 -11.37 1.58
C LEU A 166 -5.27 -12.35 1.33
N ASN A 167 -4.99 -13.57 0.88
CA ASN A 167 -6.04 -14.57 0.58
C ASN A 167 -6.86 -14.97 1.81
N ARG A 168 -6.27 -14.89 3.02
CA ARG A 168 -7.00 -15.14 4.28
C ARG A 168 -8.10 -14.10 4.53
N TYR A 169 -7.84 -12.83 4.21
CA TYR A 169 -8.78 -11.72 4.46
C TYR A 169 -9.64 -11.38 3.24
N PHE A 170 -9.16 -11.73 2.05
CA PHE A 170 -9.80 -11.50 0.76
C PHE A 170 -9.88 -12.83 -0.02
N PRO A 171 -10.75 -13.77 0.39
CA PRO A 171 -10.90 -15.04 -0.31
C PRO A 171 -11.33 -14.82 -1.76
N GLY A 172 -10.64 -15.45 -2.71
CA GLY A 172 -10.89 -15.28 -4.14
C GLY A 172 -10.02 -14.21 -4.81
N LEU A 173 -9.23 -13.45 -4.03
CA LEU A 173 -8.36 -12.41 -4.57
C LEU A 173 -7.34 -13.01 -5.52
N PHE A 174 -6.76 -14.17 -5.16
CA PHE A 174 -5.73 -14.80 -5.96
C PHE A 174 -6.24 -15.19 -7.36
N GLU A 175 -7.43 -15.78 -7.44
CA GLU A 175 -8.09 -16.12 -8.69
C GLU A 175 -8.38 -14.87 -9.53
N HIS A 176 -8.82 -13.79 -8.89
CA HIS A 176 -9.02 -12.51 -9.58
C HIS A 176 -7.71 -11.93 -10.14
N LEU A 177 -6.62 -11.97 -9.36
CA LEU A 177 -5.31 -11.51 -9.81
C LEU A 177 -4.77 -12.36 -10.97
N LEU A 178 -4.96 -13.68 -10.94
CA LEU A 178 -4.60 -14.57 -12.05
C LEU A 178 -5.38 -14.27 -13.33
N GLN A 179 -6.66 -13.91 -13.23
CA GLN A 179 -7.46 -13.50 -14.40
C GLN A 179 -6.89 -12.24 -15.06
N LEU A 180 -6.46 -11.25 -14.27
CA LEU A 180 -5.82 -10.05 -14.79
C LEU A 180 -4.53 -10.35 -15.56
N GLU A 181 -3.75 -11.34 -15.10
CA GLU A 181 -2.57 -11.84 -15.80
C GLU A 181 -2.91 -12.61 -17.07
N GLY A 182 -3.90 -13.51 -17.02
CA GLY A 182 -4.33 -14.33 -18.17
C GLY A 182 -4.78 -13.49 -19.37
N ASP A 183 -5.54 -12.42 -19.11
CA ASP A 183 -5.97 -11.46 -20.13
C ASP A 183 -4.79 -10.77 -20.87
N ASN A 184 -3.57 -10.76 -20.31
CA ASN A 184 -2.38 -10.21 -20.99
C ASN A 184 -1.82 -11.16 -22.06
N HIS A 185 -2.10 -12.47 -21.96
CA HIS A 185 -1.58 -13.46 -22.91
C HIS A 185 -2.47 -13.64 -24.14
N GLU A 186 -3.77 -13.31 -24.05
CA GLU A 186 -4.69 -13.37 -25.20
C GLU A 186 -4.70 -12.08 -26.05
N SER A 187 -4.06 -11.01 -25.56
CA SER A 187 -4.00 -9.70 -26.21
C SER A 187 -2.69 -9.43 -26.98
N GLN A 188 -1.82 -10.43 -27.12
CA GLN A 188 -0.56 -10.38 -27.89
C GLN A 188 -0.63 -11.30 -29.10
#